data_AF-K1RXZ9-F1
#
_entry.id   AF-K1RXZ9-F1
#
_cell.length_a   1.000
_cell.length_b   1.000
_cell.length_c   1.000
_cell.angle_alpha   90.00
_cell.angle_beta   90.00
_cell.angle_gamma   90.00
#
_symmetry.space_group_name_H-M   'P 1'
#
loop_
_entity.id
_entity.type
_entity.pdbx_description
1 polymer ?
#
loop_
_entity_poly.entity_id
_entity_poly.type
_entity_poly.pdbx_seq_one_letter_code
_entity_poly.pdbx_strand_id
1 'polypeptide(L)'
;MLADPNISVQRFFERPDKEKQFLYQLLLKEDNPEDAMINFRECLKRVNSQERYMMFQKSGFNVITRDENRSIDETFALAESMFGLNR
;
A
#
# COMPACT_ATOMS: atom_id res chain seq x y z
N MET A 1 -7.86 -4.97 3.32
CA MET A 1 -7.22 -5.47 2.07
C MET A 1 -5.72 -5.28 2.19
N LEU A 2 -4.91 -6.23 1.71
CA LEU A 2 -3.46 -6.10 1.62
C LEU A 2 -3.03 -5.98 0.15
N ALA A 3 -1.90 -5.32 -0.11
CA ALA A 3 -1.26 -5.26 -1.42
C ALA A 3 0.22 -5.61 -1.26
N ASP A 4 0.89 -6.02 -2.34
CA ASP A 4 2.33 -6.26 -2.32
C ASP A 4 3.04 -5.05 -1.68
N PRO A 5 3.83 -5.25 -0.60
CA PRO A 5 4.55 -4.18 0.07
C PRO A 5 5.38 -3.28 -0.85
N ASN A 6 5.95 -3.84 -1.92
CA ASN A 6 6.79 -3.11 -2.87
C ASN A 6 6.00 -2.07 -3.66
N ILE A 7 4.72 -2.34 -3.94
CA ILE A 7 3.84 -1.40 -4.65
C ILE A 7 3.75 -0.08 -3.87
N SER A 8 3.58 -0.16 -2.55
CA SER A 8 3.49 1.02 -1.68
C SER A 8 4.79 1.82 -1.62
N VAL A 9 5.95 1.17 -1.80
CA VAL A 9 7.27 1.82 -1.78
C VAL A 9 7.57 2.48 -3.12
N GLN A 10 7.37 1.76 -4.22
CA GLN A 10 7.75 2.22 -5.56
C GLN A 10 6.81 3.31 -6.07
N ARG A 11 5.50 3.13 -5.85
CA ARG A 11 4.47 3.97 -6.45
C ARG A 11 3.94 5.08 -5.54
N PHE A 12 4.55 5.28 -4.36
CA PHE A 12 4.06 6.24 -3.37
C PHE A 12 3.85 7.64 -3.97
N PHE A 13 4.86 8.15 -4.69
CA PHE A 13 4.83 9.49 -5.30
C PHE A 13 4.24 9.53 -6.72
N GLU A 14 3.92 8.38 -7.33
CA GLU A 14 3.19 8.31 -8.60
C GLU A 14 1.70 8.62 -8.42
N ARG A 15 1.21 8.54 -7.18
CA ARG A 15 -0.20 8.72 -6.86
C ARG A 15 -0.56 10.21 -6.88
N PRO A 16 -1.72 10.59 -7.47
CA PRO A 16 -2.15 11.99 -7.56
C PRO A 16 -2.68 12.57 -6.23
N ASP A 17 -2.58 11.84 -5.11
CA ASP A 17 -3.08 12.31 -3.82
C ASP A 17 -2.33 13.59 -3.39
N LYS A 18 -3.09 14.65 -3.04
CA LYS A 18 -2.52 15.96 -2.65
C LYS A 18 -1.47 15.86 -1.55
N GLU A 19 -1.69 15.02 -0.55
CA GLU A 19 -0.76 14.82 0.57
C GLU A 19 0.57 14.19 0.13
N LYS A 20 0.54 13.22 -0.79
CA LYS A 20 1.77 12.57 -1.28
C LYS A 20 2.55 13.50 -2.21
N GLN A 21 1.84 14.26 -3.03
CA GLN A 21 2.46 15.30 -3.87
C GLN A 21 3.05 16.44 -3.03
N PHE A 22 2.41 16.81 -1.92
CA PHE A 22 2.98 17.76 -0.97
C PHE A 22 4.30 17.25 -0.36
N LEU A 23 4.33 16.01 0.14
CA LEU A 23 5.56 15.40 0.66
C LEU A 23 6.65 15.30 -0.41
N TYR A 24 6.29 14.94 -1.65
CA TYR A 24 7.22 14.92 -2.78
C TYR A 24 7.87 16.29 -3.01
N GLN A 25 7.07 17.35 -3.03
CA GLN A 25 7.55 18.72 -3.19
C GLN A 25 8.44 19.20 -2.04
N LEU A 26 8.22 18.72 -0.81
CA LEU A 26 9.11 19.02 0.32
C LEU A 26 10.47 18.34 0.15
N LEU A 27 10.48 17.05 -0.20
CA LEU A 27 11.72 16.31 -0.41
C LEU A 27 12.59 16.91 -1.53
N LEU A 28 11.96 17.45 -2.58
CA LEU A 28 12.66 18.14 -3.67
C LEU A 28 13.28 19.49 -3.26
N LYS A 29 12.91 20.06 -2.11
CA LYS A 29 13.44 21.33 -1.59
C LYS A 29 14.58 21.15 -0.59
N GLU A 30 14.89 19.92 -0.20
CA GLU A 30 16.01 19.61 0.69
C GLU A 30 17.36 19.94 0.02
N ASP A 31 18.40 20.15 0.83
CA ASP A 31 19.75 20.44 0.33
C ASP A 31 20.31 19.31 -0.56
N ASN A 32 19.95 18.06 -0.25
CA ASN A 32 20.21 16.89 -1.11
C ASN A 32 18.91 16.09 -1.36
N PRO A 33 18.16 16.40 -2.44
CA PRO A 33 16.89 15.75 -2.73
C PRO A 33 16.99 14.23 -3.00
N GLU A 34 18.10 13.77 -3.57
CA GLU A 34 18.28 12.34 -3.89
C GLU A 34 18.41 11.51 -2.60
N ASP A 35 19.26 11.96 -1.68
CA ASP A 35 19.45 11.32 -0.38
C ASP A 35 18.16 11.36 0.46
N ALA A 36 17.45 12.50 0.44
CA ALA A 36 16.16 12.64 1.12
C ALA A 36 15.12 11.65 0.57
N MET A 37 15.07 11.48 -0.75
CA MET A 37 14.18 10.53 -1.41
C MET A 37 14.52 9.07 -1.07
N ILE A 38 15.81 8.72 -1.06
CA ILE A 38 16.28 7.39 -0.68
C ILE A 38 15.90 7.10 0.77
N ASN A 39 16.19 8.03 1.70
CA ASN A 39 15.85 7.89 3.11
C ASN A 39 14.34 7.72 3.32
N PHE A 40 13.51 8.52 2.64
CA PHE A 40 12.06 8.40 2.72
C PHE A 40 11.57 7.02 2.23
N ARG A 41 12.15 6.49 1.15
CA ARG A 41 11.85 5.13 0.65
C ARG A 41 12.26 4.05 1.65
N GLU A 42 13.38 4.20 2.34
CA GLU A 42 13.77 3.27 3.41
C GLU A 42 12.78 3.30 4.58
N CYS A 43 12.27 4.48 4.95
CA CYS A 43 11.16 4.58 5.90
C CYS A 43 9.92 3.83 5.40
N LEU A 44 9.54 3.99 4.12
CA LEU A 44 8.41 3.27 3.54
C LEU A 44 8.60 1.75 3.56
N LYS A 45 9.81 1.25 3.25
CA LYS A 45 10.13 -0.18 3.33
C LYS A 45 9.99 -0.71 4.76
N ARG A 46 10.44 0.08 5.75
CA ARG A 46 10.36 -0.32 7.16
C ARG A 46 8.91 -0.38 7.66
N VAL A 47 8.07 0.59 7.32
CA VAL A 47 6.66 0.59 7.76
C VAL A 47 5.82 -0.45 7.01
N ASN A 48 6.16 -0.72 5.75
CA ASN A 48 5.56 -1.79 4.94
C ASN A 48 6.38 -3.08 4.99
N SER A 49 7.15 -3.33 6.06
CA SER A 49 8.03 -4.51 6.11
C SER A 49 7.22 -5.81 5.97
N GLN A 50 7.89 -6.87 5.52
CA GLN A 50 7.27 -8.20 5.44
C GLN A 50 6.68 -8.62 6.80
N GLU A 51 7.35 -8.31 7.90
CA GLU A 51 6.85 -8.58 9.25
C GLU A 51 5.50 -7.90 9.52
N ARG A 52 5.37 -6.61 9.20
CA ARG A 52 4.11 -5.85 9.33
C ARG A 52 3.02 -6.42 8.41
N TYR A 53 3.39 -6.79 7.18
CA TYR A 53 2.48 -7.43 6.25
C TYR A 53 1.92 -8.75 6.82
N MET A 54 2.81 -9.63 7.30
CA MET A 54 2.43 -10.92 7.87
C MET A 54 1.58 -10.75 9.13
N MET A 55 1.85 -9.74 9.95
CA MET A 55 1.04 -9.42 11.13
C MET A 55 -0.43 -9.17 10.75
N PHE A 56 -0.69 -8.40 9.70
CA PHE A 56 -2.05 -8.19 9.21
C PHE A 56 -2.64 -9.44 8.55
N GLN A 57 -1.86 -10.14 7.72
CA GLN A 57 -2.30 -11.36 7.05
C GLN A 57 -2.71 -12.45 8.05
N LYS A 58 -2.03 -12.53 9.19
CA LYS A 58 -2.26 -13.50 10.26
C LYS A 58 -3.08 -12.96 11.43
N SER A 59 -3.78 -11.84 11.24
CA SER A 59 -4.53 -11.16 12.30
C SER A 59 -5.79 -11.91 12.79
N GLY A 60 -6.20 -12.98 12.09
CA GLY A 60 -7.44 -13.69 12.35
C GLY A 60 -8.68 -13.05 11.72
N PHE A 61 -8.56 -11.87 11.11
CA PHE A 61 -9.60 -11.28 10.29
C PHE A 61 -9.59 -11.84 8.87
N ASN A 62 -10.73 -11.71 8.18
CA ASN A 62 -10.81 -11.94 6.74
C ASN A 62 -9.98 -10.89 5.99
N VAL A 63 -8.91 -11.33 5.34
CA VAL A 63 -8.02 -10.47 4.58
C VAL A 63 -8.13 -10.78 3.10
N ILE A 64 -8.61 -9.81 2.33
CA ILE A 64 -8.54 -9.85 0.86
C ILE A 64 -7.20 -9.30 0.41
N THR A 65 -6.50 -10.04 -0.44
CA THR A 65 -5.31 -9.54 -1.14
C THR A 65 -5.74 -8.88 -2.45
N ARG A 66 -5.19 -7.68 -2.69
CA ARG A 66 -5.34 -6.92 -3.92
C ARG A 66 -4.74 -7.70 -5.08
N ASP A 67 -5.46 -7.70 -6.18
CA ASP A 67 -5.12 -8.40 -7.41
C ASP A 67 -5.44 -7.45 -8.56
N GLU A 68 -4.43 -6.99 -9.30
CA GLU A 68 -4.62 -6.03 -10.40
C GLU A 68 -5.40 -6.62 -11.57
N ASN A 69 -5.55 -7.95 -11.63
CA ASN A 69 -6.34 -8.62 -12.67
C ASN A 69 -7.80 -8.82 -12.25
N ARG A 70 -8.16 -8.51 -10.99
CA ARG A 70 -9.50 -8.67 -10.45
C ARG A 70 -10.31 -7.39 -10.61
N SER A 71 -11.48 -7.51 -11.21
CA SER A 71 -12.46 -6.43 -11.29
C SER A 71 -13.03 -6.07 -9.91
N ILE A 72 -13.75 -4.94 -9.86
CA ILE A 72 -14.44 -4.50 -8.66
C ILE A 72 -15.50 -5.53 -8.26
N ASP A 73 -16.30 -6.02 -9.21
CA ASP A 73 -17.38 -6.97 -8.96
C ASP A 73 -16.87 -8.31 -8.42
N GLU A 74 -15.78 -8.83 -8.99
CA GLU A 74 -15.13 -10.05 -8.46
C GLU A 74 -14.57 -9.84 -7.06
N THR A 75 -14.02 -8.66 -6.77
CA THR A 75 -13.56 -8.31 -5.41
C THR A 75 -14.74 -8.23 -4.44
N PHE A 76 -15.87 -7.70 -4.89
CA PHE A 76 -17.08 -7.61 -4.09
C PHE A 76 -17.66 -8.98 -3.78
N ALA A 77 -17.74 -9.88 -4.77
CA ALA A 77 -18.19 -11.25 -4.59
C ALA A 77 -17.30 -12.03 -3.58
N LEU A 78 -15.99 -11.80 -3.57
CA LEU A 78 -15.10 -12.36 -2.55
C LEU A 78 -15.43 -11.85 -1.15
N ALA A 79 -15.69 -10.55 -1.01
CA ALA A 79 -16.08 -9.97 0.27
C ALA A 79 -17.42 -10.56 0.75
N GLU A 80 -18.44 -10.62 -0.11
CA GLU A 80 -19.73 -11.22 0.20
C GLU A 80 -19.57 -12.66 0.69
N SER A 81 -18.74 -13.44 0.01
CA SER A 81 -18.46 -14.83 0.38
C SER A 81 -17.78 -14.96 1.74
N MET A 82 -16.77 -14.13 2.01
CA MET A 82 -16.08 -14.10 3.31
C MET A 82 -16.99 -13.72 4.48
N PHE A 83 -18.04 -12.94 4.23
CA PHE A 83 -19.01 -12.50 5.24
C PHE A 83 -20.31 -13.30 5.24
N GLY A 84 -20.43 -14.35 4.41
CA GLY A 84 -21.65 -15.17 4.34
C GLY A 84 -22.87 -14.44 3.78
N LEU A 85 -22.64 -13.47 2.89
CA LEU A 85 -23.68 -12.64 2.28
C LEU A 85 -24.13 -13.13 0.90
N ASN A 86 -23.55 -14.22 0.40
CA ASN A 86 -23.98 -14.88 -0.83
C ASN A 86 -25.45 -15.34 -0.67
N ARG A 87 -26.39 -14.62 -1.27
CA ARG A 87 -27.81 -14.99 -1.35
C ARG A 87 -28.12 -15.66 -2.68
#